data_AF-A0A9E4IY57-F1
#
_entry.id   AF-A0A9E4IY57-F1
#
_cell.length_a   1.000
_cell.length_b   1.000
_cell.length_c   1.000
_cell.angle_alpha   90.00
_cell.angle_beta   90.00
_cell.angle_gamma   90.00
#
_symmetry.space_group_name_H-M   'P 1'
#
loop_
_entity.id
_entity.type
_entity.pdbx_description
1 polymer ?
#
loop_
_entity_poly.entity_id
_entity_poly.type
_entity_poly.pdbx_seq_one_letter_code
_entity_poly.pdbx_strand_id
1 'polypeptide(L)'
;MMQFTRGYATTSGLAALAALIVLRPAVAAGQGAGGEYTADQADAGRAVYERECAECHQTNLQGSFEAPPLAGESFLNFWGDLTASDLYDRISSSMPPEQPDSLGEAAYLDVVAYLLQANGAPAGSAPLTADAAVTIAAAASAEQPAASAPARVDAAAAAAGQPTEELGEGGITVEGEVANFRPVTDAMLRNQDPGDWLMIRRNYEAWSHSPLDGIDRGNVGELELAWVWAL
;
A
#
# COMPACT_ATOMS: atom_id res chain seq x y z
N MET A 1 78.60 3.37 -76.92
CA MET A 1 77.55 2.34 -76.94
C MET A 1 76.33 2.92 -76.23
N MET A 2 75.14 2.63 -76.77
CA MET A 2 73.85 3.32 -76.66
C MET A 2 73.45 4.06 -75.38
N GLN A 3 72.85 5.23 -75.62
CA GLN A 3 71.94 5.97 -74.74
C GLN A 3 70.71 5.12 -74.35
N PHE A 4 70.19 5.30 -73.14
CA PHE A 4 68.77 5.05 -72.84
C PHE A 4 68.20 6.17 -71.97
N THR A 5 67.02 6.60 -72.41
CA THR A 5 66.23 7.77 -72.00
C THR A 5 65.04 7.36 -71.13
N ARG A 6 64.44 8.36 -70.45
CA ARG A 6 63.08 8.42 -69.84
C ARG A 6 62.87 7.62 -68.55
N GLY A 7 62.06 8.09 -67.59
CA GLY A 7 61.17 9.25 -67.56
C GLY A 7 60.59 9.44 -66.15
N TYR A 8 60.23 10.69 -65.82
CA TYR A 8 59.54 11.07 -64.60
C TYR A 8 58.05 10.76 -64.71
N ALA A 9 57.45 10.21 -63.65
CA ALA A 9 56.01 10.22 -63.43
C ALA A 9 55.75 10.57 -61.96
N THR A 10 55.42 11.84 -61.71
CA THR A 10 54.83 12.32 -60.46
C THR A 10 53.35 12.02 -60.45
N THR A 11 52.89 11.17 -59.53
CA THR A 11 51.47 11.00 -59.21
C THR A 11 51.17 11.67 -57.87
N SER A 12 50.54 12.84 -57.94
CA SER A 12 49.93 13.49 -56.77
C SER A 12 48.65 12.74 -56.39
N GLY A 13 48.67 12.00 -55.29
CA GLY A 13 47.46 11.43 -54.68
C GLY A 13 46.96 12.33 -53.55
N LEU A 14 45.85 13.04 -53.78
CA LEU A 14 45.06 13.62 -52.68
C LEU A 14 44.40 12.45 -51.92
N ALA A 15 44.88 12.15 -50.72
CA ALA A 15 44.15 11.32 -49.77
C ALA A 15 43.19 12.22 -48.98
N ALA A 16 41.89 12.13 -49.30
CA ALA A 16 40.83 12.76 -48.53
C ALA A 16 40.75 12.09 -47.14
N LEU A 17 40.97 12.87 -46.08
CA LEU A 17 40.63 12.45 -44.72
C LEU A 17 39.10 12.40 -44.59
N ALA A 18 38.53 11.20 -44.62
CA ALA A 18 37.17 10.96 -44.20
C ALA A 18 37.12 11.01 -42.66
N ALA A 19 36.65 12.14 -42.11
CA ALA A 19 36.32 12.24 -40.70
C ALA A 19 35.06 11.39 -40.42
N LEU A 20 35.25 10.20 -39.87
CA LEU A 20 34.17 9.36 -39.35
C LEU A 20 33.58 10.04 -38.11
N ILE A 21 32.49 10.79 -38.30
CA ILE A 21 31.60 11.23 -37.22
C ILE A 21 30.93 9.96 -36.69
N VAL A 22 31.46 9.43 -35.58
CA VAL A 22 30.81 8.34 -34.85
C VAL A 22 29.60 8.94 -34.14
N LEU A 23 28.44 8.84 -34.78
CA LEU A 23 27.16 9.19 -34.16
C LEU A 23 26.92 8.20 -33.02
N ARG A 24 27.28 8.57 -31.80
CA ARG A 24 26.89 7.81 -30.61
C ARG A 24 25.38 7.92 -30.49
N PRO A 25 24.62 6.81 -30.45
CA PRO A 25 23.25 6.89 -30.00
C PRO A 25 23.33 7.37 -28.55
N ALA A 26 22.78 8.55 -28.27
CA ALA A 26 22.40 8.88 -26.92
C ALA A 26 21.31 7.87 -26.54
N VAL A 27 21.68 6.86 -25.77
CA VAL A 27 20.69 6.13 -24.99
C VAL A 27 20.14 7.18 -24.03
N ALA A 28 18.99 7.76 -24.40
CA ALA A 28 18.15 8.40 -23.43
C ALA A 28 17.78 7.28 -22.43
N ALA A 29 18.48 7.27 -21.29
CA ALA A 29 17.89 6.67 -20.11
C ALA A 29 16.61 7.47 -19.89
N GLY A 30 15.50 6.93 -20.37
CA GLY A 30 14.20 7.41 -19.96
C GLY A 30 14.22 7.32 -18.44
N GLN A 31 14.16 8.48 -17.79
CA GLN A 31 13.70 8.54 -16.42
C GLN A 31 12.23 8.12 -16.48
N GLY A 32 12.01 6.81 -16.59
CA GLY A 32 10.74 6.26 -16.18
C GLY A 32 10.59 6.65 -14.71
N ALA A 33 9.41 7.12 -14.35
CA ALA A 33 8.94 7.09 -12.97
C ALA A 33 8.85 5.61 -12.55
N GLY A 34 10.02 4.99 -12.38
CA GLY A 34 10.19 3.61 -11.97
C GLY A 34 10.21 3.61 -10.47
N GLY A 35 9.46 2.68 -9.88
CA GLY A 35 9.20 2.62 -8.45
C GLY A 35 10.38 2.91 -7.54
N GLU A 36 10.04 3.39 -6.36
CA GLU A 36 10.95 4.01 -5.39
C GLU A 36 11.70 2.96 -4.54
N TYR A 37 11.63 1.69 -4.95
CA TYR A 37 12.29 0.56 -4.31
C TYR A 37 12.65 -0.51 -5.35
N THR A 38 13.62 -1.36 -5.05
CA THR A 38 13.99 -2.48 -5.94
C THR A 38 13.24 -3.76 -5.58
N ALA A 39 13.04 -4.65 -6.56
CA ALA A 39 12.43 -5.96 -6.29
C ALA A 39 13.21 -6.76 -5.23
N ASP A 40 14.54 -6.69 -5.26
CA ASP A 40 15.41 -7.34 -4.28
C ASP A 40 15.18 -6.80 -2.85
N GLN A 41 14.94 -5.50 -2.69
CA GLN A 41 14.60 -4.92 -1.38
C GLN A 41 13.25 -5.43 -0.87
N ALA A 42 12.23 -5.48 -1.73
CA ALA A 42 10.92 -6.02 -1.31
C ALA A 42 10.99 -7.51 -0.96
N ASP A 43 11.77 -8.30 -1.70
CA ASP A 43 11.99 -9.71 -1.39
C ASP A 43 12.77 -9.91 -0.08
N ALA A 44 13.81 -9.12 0.17
CA ALA A 44 14.51 -9.10 1.46
C ALA A 44 13.58 -8.68 2.61
N GLY A 45 12.75 -7.67 2.35
CA GLY A 45 11.76 -7.14 3.28
C GLY A 45 10.72 -8.16 3.69
N ARG A 46 10.21 -8.94 2.74
CA ARG A 46 9.30 -10.06 3.03
C ARG A 46 9.94 -11.05 4.01
N ALA A 47 11.21 -11.39 3.83
CA ALA A 47 11.92 -12.32 4.71
C ALA A 47 12.16 -11.75 6.13
N VAL A 48 12.31 -10.43 6.27
CA VAL A 48 12.34 -9.77 7.58
C VAL A 48 10.94 -9.75 8.19
N TYR A 49 9.94 -9.35 7.41
CA TYR A 49 8.54 -9.29 7.83
C TYR A 49 8.03 -10.61 8.40
N GLU A 50 8.27 -11.71 7.70
CA GLU A 50 7.85 -13.05 8.12
C GLU A 50 8.44 -13.46 9.48
N ARG A 51 9.65 -12.98 9.80
CA ARG A 51 10.35 -13.34 11.04
C ARG A 51 10.02 -12.39 12.20
N GLU A 52 9.88 -11.10 11.93
CA GLU A 52 9.83 -10.07 12.97
C GLU A 52 8.45 -9.43 13.14
N CYS A 53 7.55 -9.55 12.15
CA CYS A 53 6.29 -8.80 12.10
C CYS A 53 5.04 -9.70 12.02
N ALA A 54 5.16 -10.85 11.35
CA ALA A 54 4.03 -11.70 11.01
C ALA A 54 3.33 -12.35 12.22
N GLU A 55 3.99 -12.43 13.38
CA GLU A 55 3.37 -12.94 14.62
C GLU A 55 2.11 -12.14 15.00
N CYS A 56 2.18 -10.81 14.85
CA CYS A 56 1.06 -9.91 15.18
C CYS A 56 0.31 -9.46 13.92
N HIS A 57 1.04 -9.12 12.85
CA HIS A 57 0.43 -8.57 11.63
C HIS A 57 -0.03 -9.63 10.62
N GLN A 58 0.18 -10.92 10.93
CA GLN A 58 -0.17 -12.09 10.13
C GLN A 58 0.60 -12.18 8.80
N THR A 59 0.88 -13.39 8.31
CA THR A 59 1.59 -13.59 7.04
C THR A 59 0.84 -13.03 5.83
N ASN A 60 -0.47 -12.84 5.95
CA ASN A 60 -1.32 -12.25 4.92
C ASN A 60 -1.52 -10.74 5.09
N LEU A 61 -0.79 -10.07 6.00
CA LEU A 61 -0.85 -8.63 6.27
C LEU A 61 -2.19 -8.12 6.81
N GLN A 62 -3.12 -9.02 7.19
CA GLN A 62 -4.46 -8.62 7.62
C GLN A 62 -4.51 -8.11 9.07
N GLY A 63 -3.40 -8.19 9.80
CA GLY A 63 -3.41 -7.85 11.22
C GLY A 63 -4.11 -8.90 12.08
N SER A 64 -3.98 -8.75 13.39
CA SER A 64 -4.75 -9.51 14.38
C SER A 64 -4.83 -8.76 15.69
N PHE A 65 -5.97 -8.88 16.39
CA PHE A 65 -6.23 -8.21 17.66
C PHE A 65 -5.98 -6.68 17.60
N GLU A 66 -4.88 -6.24 18.17
CA GLU A 66 -4.47 -4.84 18.29
C GLU A 66 -3.51 -4.40 17.17
N ALA A 67 -2.99 -5.36 16.39
CA ALA A 67 -2.12 -5.09 15.25
C ALA A 67 -2.95 -4.81 14.00
N PRO A 68 -2.87 -3.59 13.43
CA PRO A 68 -3.67 -3.22 12.27
C PRO A 68 -3.24 -3.98 11.00
N PRO A 69 -4.13 -4.06 9.99
CA PRO A 69 -3.74 -4.53 8.66
C PRO A 69 -2.67 -3.60 8.05
N LEU A 70 -1.71 -4.20 7.37
CA LEU A 70 -0.59 -3.50 6.71
C LEU A 70 -0.73 -3.50 5.18
N ALA A 71 -1.87 -3.95 4.67
CA ALA A 71 -2.21 -3.86 3.26
C ALA A 71 -3.70 -3.62 3.04
N GLY A 72 -4.04 -3.13 1.84
CA GLY A 72 -5.41 -2.91 1.39
C GLY A 72 -5.94 -1.52 1.71
N GLU A 73 -7.25 -1.36 1.58
CA GLU A 73 -7.91 -0.05 1.62
C GLU A 73 -7.72 0.69 2.95
N SER A 74 -7.85 -0.02 4.08
CA SER A 74 -7.61 0.58 5.42
C SER A 74 -6.19 1.13 5.58
N PHE A 75 -5.20 0.43 5.02
CA PHE A 75 -3.82 0.91 5.02
C PHE A 75 -3.68 2.16 4.16
N LEU A 76 -4.19 2.14 2.92
CA LEU A 76 -4.12 3.29 2.01
C LEU A 76 -4.89 4.51 2.52
N ASN A 77 -6.00 4.33 3.22
CA ASN A 77 -6.76 5.42 3.82
C ASN A 77 -5.99 6.16 4.91
N PHE A 78 -5.11 5.47 5.64
CA PHE A 78 -4.30 6.08 6.69
C PHE A 78 -2.94 6.57 6.16
N TRP A 79 -2.29 5.77 5.32
CA TRP A 79 -0.91 5.96 4.90
C TRP A 79 -0.76 6.58 3.51
N GLY A 80 -1.81 6.58 2.69
CA GLY A 80 -1.73 6.95 1.27
C GLY A 80 -1.17 8.35 1.01
N ASP A 81 -1.57 9.34 1.82
CA ASP A 81 -1.11 10.73 1.71
C ASP A 81 0.26 10.97 2.40
N LEU A 82 0.75 9.99 3.16
CA LEU A 82 2.04 10.03 3.82
C LEU A 82 3.14 9.48 2.90
N THR A 83 4.39 9.86 3.21
CA THR A 83 5.55 9.44 2.43
C THR A 83 6.07 8.06 2.85
N ALA A 84 6.85 7.42 1.97
CA ALA A 84 7.59 6.22 2.34
C ALA A 84 8.57 6.47 3.52
N SER A 85 9.13 7.69 3.61
CA SER A 85 9.92 8.16 4.75
C SER A 85 9.10 8.19 6.05
N ASP A 86 7.87 8.71 6.03
CA ASP A 86 6.99 8.73 7.21
C ASP A 86 6.67 7.32 7.71
N LEU A 87 6.46 6.37 6.78
CA LEU A 87 6.23 4.96 7.13
C LEU A 87 7.50 4.31 7.71
N TYR A 88 8.67 4.58 7.13
CA TYR A 88 9.96 4.15 7.67
C TYR A 88 10.18 4.67 9.10
N ASP A 89 9.96 5.96 9.34
CA ASP A 89 10.10 6.59 10.66
C ASP A 89 9.14 5.97 11.68
N ARG A 90 7.90 5.68 11.27
CA ARG A 90 6.95 5.00 12.15
C ARG A 90 7.43 3.61 12.54
N ILE A 91 7.82 2.80 11.57
CA ILE A 91 8.17 1.39 11.82
C ILE A 91 9.46 1.33 12.65
N SER A 92 10.50 2.07 12.27
CA SER A 92 11.78 2.07 13.00
C SER A 92 11.63 2.54 14.45
N SER A 93 10.82 3.57 14.70
CA SER A 93 10.66 4.14 16.05
C SER A 93 9.73 3.36 16.98
N SER A 94 8.92 2.43 16.47
CA SER A 94 7.88 1.78 17.28
C SER A 94 7.78 0.26 17.13
N MET A 95 8.48 -0.33 16.16
CA MET A 95 8.43 -1.76 15.88
C MET A 95 9.85 -2.39 15.89
N PRO A 96 9.99 -3.63 16.36
CA PRO A 96 8.98 -4.41 17.11
C PRO A 96 8.64 -3.77 18.48
N PRO A 97 7.43 -3.95 19.03
CA PRO A 97 6.99 -3.24 20.24
C PRO A 97 7.88 -3.47 21.47
N GLU A 98 8.47 -4.67 21.58
CA GLU A 98 9.37 -5.01 22.69
C GLU A 98 10.77 -4.39 22.52
N GLN A 99 11.20 -4.16 21.27
CA GLN A 99 12.54 -3.69 20.93
C GLN A 99 12.52 -2.77 19.70
N PRO A 100 12.02 -1.52 19.83
CA PRO A 100 12.08 -0.55 18.75
C PRO A 100 13.52 -0.30 18.27
N ASP A 101 13.68 0.03 16.99
CA ASP A 101 14.97 0.31 16.33
C ASP A 101 16.00 -0.85 16.37
N SER A 102 15.54 -2.10 16.53
CA SER A 102 16.44 -3.25 16.69
C SER A 102 16.92 -3.89 15.39
N LEU A 103 16.23 -3.67 14.27
CA LEU A 103 16.50 -4.37 13.00
C LEU A 103 17.60 -3.72 12.15
N GLY A 104 17.89 -2.44 12.40
CA GLY A 104 18.80 -1.61 11.60
C GLY A 104 18.14 -1.03 10.34
N GLU A 105 18.66 0.10 9.88
CA GLU A 105 18.08 0.92 8.80
C GLU A 105 17.78 0.13 7.52
N ALA A 106 18.73 -0.66 7.03
CA ALA A 106 18.55 -1.42 5.79
C ALA A 106 17.38 -2.41 5.88
N ALA A 107 17.24 -3.13 7.00
CA ALA A 107 16.15 -4.08 7.19
C ALA A 107 14.79 -3.38 7.29
N TYR A 108 14.72 -2.21 7.92
CA TYR A 108 13.48 -1.41 7.94
C TYR A 108 13.10 -0.90 6.55
N LEU A 109 14.06 -0.39 5.77
CA LEU A 109 13.81 0.06 4.41
C LEU A 109 13.35 -1.09 3.50
N ASP A 110 13.93 -2.28 3.66
CA ASP A 110 13.49 -3.48 2.96
C ASP A 110 12.03 -3.83 3.33
N VAL A 111 11.67 -3.78 4.63
CA VAL A 111 10.27 -3.99 5.06
C VAL A 111 9.34 -2.93 4.47
N VAL A 112 9.72 -1.65 4.42
CA VAL A 112 8.91 -0.61 3.78
C VAL A 112 8.71 -0.92 2.29
N ALA A 113 9.77 -1.32 1.58
CA ALA A 113 9.69 -1.74 0.18
C ALA A 113 8.70 -2.90 -0.02
N TYR A 114 8.70 -3.89 0.88
CA TYR A 114 7.74 -4.99 0.85
C TYR A 114 6.29 -4.52 1.08
N LEU A 115 6.06 -3.61 2.03
CA LEU A 115 4.71 -3.06 2.27
C LEU A 115 4.21 -2.22 1.09
N LEU A 116 5.09 -1.44 0.46
CA LEU A 116 4.77 -0.72 -0.78
C LEU A 116 4.36 -1.69 -1.89
N GLN A 117 5.13 -2.77 -2.09
CA GLN A 117 4.81 -3.83 -3.06
C GLN A 117 3.45 -4.46 -2.76
N ALA A 118 3.18 -4.83 -1.52
CA ALA A 118 1.93 -5.44 -1.10
C ALA A 118 0.70 -4.53 -1.31
N ASN A 119 0.92 -3.21 -1.35
CA ASN A 119 -0.10 -2.21 -1.60
C ASN A 119 -0.12 -1.71 -3.06
N GLY A 120 0.53 -2.42 -3.98
CA GLY A 120 0.39 -2.21 -5.42
C GLY A 120 1.41 -1.25 -6.05
N ALA A 121 2.37 -0.72 -5.28
CA ALA A 121 3.44 0.06 -5.87
C ALA A 121 4.36 -0.83 -6.70
N PRO A 122 4.67 -0.51 -7.98
CA PRO A 122 5.59 -1.31 -8.78
C PRO A 122 7.02 -1.15 -8.27
N ALA A 123 7.84 -2.18 -8.45
CA ALA A 123 9.27 -2.07 -8.23
C ALA A 123 9.93 -1.23 -9.35
N GLY A 124 10.95 -0.46 -8.99
CA GLY A 124 11.83 0.23 -9.93
C GLY A 124 13.27 -0.25 -9.85
N SER A 125 14.18 0.60 -10.31
CA SER A 125 15.62 0.31 -10.38
C SER A 125 16.45 1.03 -9.32
N ALA A 126 15.85 1.99 -8.61
CA ALA A 126 16.50 2.73 -7.53
C ALA A 126 16.14 2.11 -6.18
N PRO A 127 17.11 1.97 -5.25
CA PRO A 127 16.80 1.53 -3.91
C PRO A 127 16.04 2.60 -3.13
N LEU A 128 15.09 2.16 -2.31
CA LEU A 128 14.42 3.03 -1.33
C LEU A 128 15.43 3.53 -0.31
N THR A 129 15.38 4.82 -0.01
CA THR A 129 16.19 5.48 1.01
C THR A 129 15.31 6.08 2.11
N ALA A 130 15.90 6.36 3.27
CA ALA A 130 15.17 6.90 4.42
C ALA A 130 14.54 8.28 4.17
N ASP A 131 15.03 9.03 3.18
CA ASP A 131 14.53 10.36 2.78
C ASP A 131 13.54 10.31 1.59
N ALA A 132 13.05 9.13 1.21
CA ALA A 132 12.11 8.97 0.10
C ALA A 132 10.79 9.73 0.34
N ALA A 133 10.63 10.85 -0.36
CA ALA A 133 9.51 11.78 -0.21
C ALA A 133 8.27 11.42 -1.07
N VAL A 134 8.29 10.29 -1.77
CA VAL A 134 7.14 9.82 -2.55
C VAL A 134 6.00 9.41 -1.62
N THR A 135 4.77 9.83 -1.92
CA THR A 135 3.61 9.38 -1.14
C THR A 135 3.23 7.95 -1.50
N ILE A 136 2.71 7.21 -0.52
CA ILE A 136 2.39 5.79 -0.66
C ILE A 136 1.30 5.59 -1.73
N ALA A 137 0.28 6.45 -1.78
CA ALA A 137 -0.76 6.39 -2.81
C ALA A 137 -0.20 6.73 -4.21
N ALA A 138 0.74 7.67 -4.32
CA ALA A 138 1.38 7.98 -5.59
C ALA A 138 2.25 6.82 -6.07
N ALA A 139 2.99 6.17 -5.17
CA ALA A 139 3.76 4.98 -5.48
C ALA A 139 2.86 3.83 -5.93
N ALA A 140 1.73 3.60 -5.26
CA ALA A 140 0.73 2.59 -5.65
C ALA A 140 0.03 2.89 -6.98
N SER A 141 -0.13 4.17 -7.33
CA SER A 141 -0.78 4.62 -8.56
C SER A 141 0.18 4.81 -9.73
N ALA A 142 1.49 4.72 -9.50
CA ALA A 142 2.51 4.83 -10.54
C ALA A 142 2.34 3.62 -11.48
N GLU A 143 1.75 3.87 -12.64
CA GLU A 143 1.39 2.83 -13.60
C GLU A 143 2.61 1.97 -13.98
N GLN A 144 2.44 0.66 -13.83
CA GLN A 144 3.30 -0.40 -14.34
C GLN A 144 3.66 -0.15 -15.82
N PRO A 145 4.91 -0.38 -16.28
CA PRO A 145 5.26 -0.19 -17.69
C PRO A 145 4.32 -0.97 -18.61
N ALA A 146 3.69 -0.24 -19.53
CA ALA A 146 2.56 -0.68 -20.35
C ALA A 146 2.78 -2.04 -21.06
N ALA A 147 1.96 -3.02 -20.71
CA ALA A 147 1.57 -4.12 -21.59
C ALA A 147 0.10 -3.92 -22.00
N SER A 148 -0.10 -3.80 -23.31
CA SER A 148 -1.27 -3.39 -24.09
C SER A 148 -2.67 -3.86 -23.62
N ALA A 149 -3.60 -2.91 -23.48
CA ALA A 149 -5.04 -3.12 -23.64
C ALA A 149 -5.69 -1.92 -24.39
N PRO A 150 -6.74 -2.13 -25.21
CA PRO A 150 -7.21 -1.14 -26.18
C PRO A 150 -8.14 -0.07 -25.58
N ALA A 151 -8.26 1.02 -26.34
CA ALA A 151 -8.82 2.32 -25.99
C ALA A 151 -10.22 2.33 -25.34
N ARG A 152 -10.36 3.17 -24.31
CA ARG A 152 -11.66 3.63 -23.79
C ARG A 152 -12.16 4.80 -24.63
N VAL A 153 -13.45 4.77 -24.97
CA VAL A 153 -14.18 5.81 -25.69
C VAL A 153 -14.43 7.05 -24.82
N ASP A 154 -14.50 8.20 -25.49
CA ASP A 154 -14.48 9.56 -24.95
C ASP A 154 -15.59 9.89 -23.94
N ALA A 155 -15.20 10.65 -22.90
CA ALA A 155 -16.10 11.32 -21.98
C ALA A 155 -16.36 12.77 -22.46
N ALA A 156 -17.62 13.08 -22.80
CA ALA A 156 -18.11 14.46 -22.87
C ALA A 156 -19.64 14.54 -22.80
N ALA A 157 -20.16 15.05 -21.68
CA ALA A 157 -21.33 15.94 -21.54
C ALA A 157 -21.74 15.96 -20.05
N ALA A 158 -21.36 16.98 -19.29
CA ALA A 158 -22.07 18.25 -19.12
C ALA A 158 -23.20 18.19 -18.07
N ALA A 159 -22.83 18.70 -16.88
CA ALA A 159 -23.60 19.53 -15.96
C ALA A 159 -25.13 19.58 -16.07
N ALA A 160 -25.83 19.13 -15.02
CA ALA A 160 -26.89 19.86 -14.32
C ALA A 160 -27.39 19.07 -13.11
N GLY A 161 -27.43 19.71 -11.93
CA GLY A 161 -28.04 19.18 -10.71
C GLY A 161 -27.04 18.89 -9.60
N GLN A 162 -27.11 19.65 -8.51
CA GLN A 162 -26.36 19.34 -7.29
C GLN A 162 -26.87 18.01 -6.73
N PRO A 163 -26.02 16.99 -6.48
CA PRO A 163 -26.43 15.81 -5.74
C PRO A 163 -26.57 16.20 -4.27
N THR A 164 -27.70 15.81 -3.69
CA THR A 164 -27.84 15.60 -2.24
C THR A 164 -26.73 14.64 -1.83
N GLU A 165 -26.03 14.92 -0.72
CA GLU A 165 -24.97 14.04 -0.23
C GLU A 165 -25.53 12.64 0.03
N GLU A 166 -25.26 11.74 -0.91
CA GLU A 166 -25.47 10.32 -0.78
C GLU A 166 -24.34 9.82 0.12
N LEU A 167 -24.69 9.37 1.33
CA LEU A 167 -23.77 8.72 2.25
C LEU A 167 -23.15 7.52 1.51
N GLY A 168 -21.84 7.59 1.31
CA GLY A 168 -21.09 6.69 0.44
C GLY A 168 -21.26 5.20 0.74
N GLU A 169 -21.04 4.44 -0.33
CA GLU A 169 -20.90 2.99 -0.43
C GLU A 169 -20.37 2.36 0.88
N GLY A 170 -21.25 1.68 1.63
CA GLY A 170 -20.86 0.97 2.85
C GLY A 170 -22.04 0.55 3.74
N GLY A 171 -23.20 1.18 3.57
CA GLY A 171 -24.44 0.77 4.24
C GLY A 171 -25.53 0.48 3.21
N ILE A 172 -26.22 -0.67 3.34
CA ILE A 172 -27.47 -0.90 2.62
C ILE A 172 -28.53 -0.03 3.28
N THR A 173 -28.73 1.18 2.77
CA THR A 173 -29.89 2.00 3.16
C THR A 173 -31.08 1.54 2.32
N VAL A 174 -32.02 0.82 2.94
CA VAL A 174 -33.29 0.46 2.30
C VAL A 174 -34.34 1.47 2.72
N GLU A 175 -34.93 2.18 1.77
CA GLU A 175 -36.11 3.01 2.05
C GLU A 175 -37.30 2.13 2.45
N GLY A 176 -37.88 2.38 3.63
CA GLY A 176 -39.04 1.64 4.12
C GLY A 176 -39.39 1.93 5.58
N GLU A 177 -40.56 1.45 6.01
CA GLU A 177 -40.95 1.45 7.41
C GLU A 177 -40.32 0.26 8.14
N VAL A 178 -39.67 0.50 9.29
CA VAL A 178 -39.19 -0.58 10.16
C VAL A 178 -40.39 -1.19 10.88
N ALA A 179 -40.89 -2.31 10.34
CA ALA A 179 -41.97 -3.05 10.97
C ALA A 179 -41.60 -3.46 12.40
N ASN A 180 -42.54 -3.29 13.35
CA ASN A 180 -42.36 -3.60 14.76
C ASN A 180 -41.27 -2.78 15.48
N PHE A 181 -40.95 -1.57 15.01
CA PHE A 181 -40.07 -0.67 15.73
C PHE A 181 -40.61 -0.38 17.14
N ARG A 182 -39.81 -0.72 18.16
CA ARG A 182 -40.13 -0.43 19.56
C ARG A 182 -39.18 0.67 20.04
N PRO A 183 -39.67 1.89 20.33
CA PRO A 183 -38.80 2.95 20.83
C PRO A 183 -38.24 2.57 22.21
N VAL A 184 -36.96 2.85 22.42
CA VAL A 184 -36.32 2.69 23.73
C VAL A 184 -36.91 3.71 24.70
N THR A 185 -37.37 3.24 25.85
CA THR A 185 -37.96 4.09 26.89
C THR A 185 -37.00 4.29 28.06
N ASP A 186 -37.17 5.38 28.83
CA ASP A 186 -36.41 5.57 30.08
C ASP A 186 -36.59 4.42 31.06
N ALA A 187 -37.77 3.77 31.07
CA ALA A 187 -38.03 2.61 31.91
C ALA A 187 -37.18 1.42 31.48
N MET A 188 -37.02 1.18 30.18
CA MET A 188 -36.12 0.17 29.64
C MET A 188 -34.68 0.46 30.03
N LEU A 189 -34.23 1.72 29.95
CA LEU A 189 -32.85 2.09 30.33
C LEU A 189 -32.57 1.86 31.82
N ARG A 190 -33.56 2.10 32.70
CA ARG A 190 -33.43 1.86 34.15
C ARG A 190 -33.51 0.38 34.52
N ASN A 191 -34.25 -0.42 33.76
CA ASN A 191 -34.44 -1.85 33.99
C ASN A 191 -34.38 -2.61 32.66
N GLN A 192 -33.16 -2.81 32.16
CA GLN A 192 -32.90 -3.45 30.87
C GLN A 192 -33.13 -4.96 30.94
N ASP A 193 -33.60 -5.54 29.83
CA ASP A 193 -33.61 -6.98 29.66
C ASP A 193 -32.17 -7.53 29.76
N PRO A 194 -31.91 -8.61 30.50
CA PRO A 194 -30.61 -9.28 30.55
C PRO A 194 -29.98 -9.62 29.19
N GLY A 195 -30.81 -9.88 28.16
CA GLY A 195 -30.38 -10.19 26.80
C GLY A 195 -30.03 -8.97 25.94
N ASP A 196 -30.39 -7.77 26.38
CA ASP A 196 -30.16 -6.53 25.63
C ASP A 196 -29.00 -5.71 26.22
N TRP A 197 -28.30 -4.97 25.36
CA TRP A 197 -27.23 -4.06 25.75
C TRP A 197 -27.51 -2.64 25.24
N LEU A 198 -28.47 -1.95 25.84
CA LEU A 198 -28.94 -0.64 25.36
C LEU A 198 -28.04 0.54 25.75
N MET A 199 -27.06 0.31 26.65
CA MET A 199 -26.13 1.34 27.12
C MET A 199 -24.71 0.77 27.19
N ILE A 200 -23.69 1.56 26.82
CA ILE A 200 -22.27 1.14 26.78
C ILE A 200 -21.77 0.47 28.08
N ARG A 201 -22.28 0.89 29.24
CA ARG A 201 -21.96 0.31 30.56
C ARG A 201 -23.16 -0.33 31.24
N ARG A 202 -24.07 -0.92 30.45
CA ARG A 202 -25.30 -1.65 30.82
C ARG A 202 -26.32 -0.91 31.70
N ASN A 203 -25.94 -0.28 32.79
CA ASN A 203 -26.80 0.46 33.70
C ASN A 203 -26.16 1.80 34.10
N TYR A 204 -26.90 2.64 34.83
CA TYR A 204 -26.39 3.92 35.34
C TYR A 204 -25.33 3.78 36.45
N GLU A 205 -25.14 2.56 36.96
CA GLU A 205 -24.07 2.21 37.91
C GLU A 205 -22.77 1.78 37.22
N ALA A 206 -22.77 1.81 35.88
CA ALA A 206 -21.65 1.48 35.00
C ALA A 206 -21.15 0.03 35.04
N TRP A 207 -22.05 -0.95 35.15
CA TRP A 207 -21.67 -2.37 35.12
C TRP A 207 -21.22 -2.82 33.72
N SER A 208 -20.05 -3.46 33.63
CA SER A 208 -19.52 -4.02 32.37
C SER A 208 -19.56 -5.55 32.32
N HIS A 209 -20.64 -6.16 32.84
CA HIS A 209 -20.85 -7.61 32.76
C HIS A 209 -22.30 -7.96 32.41
N SER A 210 -22.48 -9.10 31.72
CA SER A 210 -23.79 -9.70 31.48
C SER A 210 -24.20 -10.58 32.66
N PRO A 211 -25.48 -10.57 33.09
CA PRO A 211 -26.00 -11.46 34.12
C PRO A 211 -26.40 -12.84 33.55
N LEU A 212 -26.30 -13.03 32.23
CA LEU A 212 -26.62 -14.29 31.58
C LEU A 212 -25.60 -15.37 31.99
N ASP A 213 -26.08 -16.60 32.12
CA ASP A 213 -25.32 -17.79 32.49
C ASP A 213 -25.14 -18.77 31.31
N GLY A 214 -25.40 -18.30 30.08
CA GLY A 214 -25.35 -19.12 28.88
C GLY A 214 -23.94 -19.60 28.47
N ILE A 215 -22.88 -19.05 29.08
CA ILE A 215 -21.49 -19.49 28.88
C ILE A 215 -20.97 -20.02 30.22
N ASP A 216 -20.52 -21.27 30.24
CA ASP A 216 -20.00 -21.95 31.41
C ASP A 216 -18.77 -22.82 31.08
N ARG A 217 -18.22 -23.51 32.09
CA ARG A 217 -17.03 -24.35 31.92
C ARG A 217 -17.25 -25.55 31.00
N GLY A 218 -18.49 -25.98 30.81
CA GLY A 218 -18.86 -27.08 29.94
C GLY A 218 -18.89 -26.69 28.46
N ASN A 219 -19.27 -25.45 28.13
CA ASN A 219 -19.43 -25.02 26.74
C ASN A 219 -18.40 -23.98 26.25
N VAL A 220 -17.62 -23.35 27.14
CA VAL A 220 -16.64 -22.31 26.74
C VAL A 220 -15.62 -22.82 25.72
N GLY A 221 -15.30 -24.12 25.74
CA GLY A 221 -14.39 -24.75 24.79
C GLY A 221 -14.97 -24.97 23.38
N GLU A 222 -16.27 -24.74 23.20
CA GLU A 222 -16.99 -24.89 21.92
C GLU A 222 -17.21 -23.55 21.23
N LEU A 223 -16.75 -22.43 21.81
CA LEU A 223 -16.90 -21.11 21.22
C LEU A 223 -15.98 -20.94 20.01
N GLU A 224 -16.53 -20.42 18.92
CA GLU A 224 -15.81 -20.10 17.68
C GLU A 224 -15.89 -18.60 17.40
N LEU A 225 -14.90 -18.07 16.66
CA LEU A 225 -14.90 -16.68 16.25
C LEU A 225 -16.04 -16.42 15.26
N ALA A 226 -17.05 -15.67 15.69
CA ALA A 226 -18.17 -15.30 14.82
C ALA A 226 -17.85 -14.11 13.91
N TRP A 227 -17.13 -13.11 14.42
CA TRP A 227 -16.77 -11.88 13.70
C TRP A 227 -15.70 -11.06 14.45
N VAL A 228 -14.98 -10.20 13.74
CA VAL A 228 -14.05 -9.18 14.27
C VAL A 228 -14.31 -7.85 13.57
N TRP A 229 -14.33 -6.76 14.34
CA TRP A 229 -14.19 -5.42 13.79
C TRP A 229 -12.71 -5.05 13.77
N ALA A 230 -12.14 -4.81 12.59
CA ALA A 230 -10.91 -4.06 12.50
C ALA A 230 -11.28 -2.58 12.61
N LEU A 231 -10.85 -1.93 13.71
CA LEU A 231 -10.94 -0.48 13.88
C LEU A 231 -9.89 0.23 13.03
#